data_AF-A0A1J3JEI7-F1
#
_entry.id   AF-A0A1J3JEI7-F1
#
_cell.length_a   1.000
_cell.length_b   1.000
_cell.length_c   1.000
_cell.angle_alpha   90.00
_cell.angle_beta   90.00
_cell.angle_gamma   90.00
#
_symmetry.space_group_name_H-M   'P 1'
#
loop_
_entity.id
_entity.type
_entity.pdbx_description
1 polymer ?
#
loop_
_entity_poly.entity_id
_entity_poly.type
_entity_poly.pdbx_seq_one_letter_code
_entity_poly.pdbx_strand_id
1 'polypeptide(L)'
;KKMSKLMQNPVFHELKKQASFFIKEKIIKTARLAVTDVTVEELLTEEVTASTHSFIDARSMTVITKASFEVDQFQRIVKILRQRMAMFDRREWRGTYNTLTMLNHLLVNGPLSVFNEFQHERELIEDAINTEWIDERGFDCGLKVRNVAGKVLRLLEDGMFFKDERERNRKQSIGRIITGFGNSSFVDIQSETNNGRDSSVLSDHQTCENDRAVDDHPFVEDEHNTAKLLLSSST
;
A
#
# COMPACT_ATOMS: atom_id res chain seq x y z
N LYS A 1 -13.10 41.46 -16.61
CA LYS A 1 -12.15 41.89 -15.52
C LYS A 1 -12.16 40.98 -14.27
N LYS A 2 -13.27 40.31 -13.90
CA LYS A 2 -13.31 39.38 -12.75
C LYS A 2 -12.65 38.00 -13.03
N MET A 3 -12.84 37.42 -14.23
CA MET A 3 -12.24 36.12 -14.61
C MET A 3 -10.71 36.14 -14.72
N SER A 4 -10.11 37.25 -15.18
CA SER A 4 -8.65 37.37 -15.31
C SER A 4 -7.93 37.39 -13.95
N LYS A 5 -8.61 37.81 -12.88
CA LYS A 5 -8.06 37.82 -11.52
C LYS A 5 -8.08 36.43 -10.86
N LEU A 6 -8.99 35.56 -11.30
CA LEU A 6 -9.08 34.16 -10.86
C LEU A 6 -7.93 33.31 -11.44
N MET A 7 -7.52 33.61 -12.68
CA MET A 7 -6.44 32.89 -13.39
C MET A 7 -5.03 33.19 -12.88
N GLN A 8 -4.84 34.28 -12.13
CA GLN A 8 -3.56 34.65 -11.51
C GLN A 8 -3.48 34.28 -10.02
N ASN A 9 -4.50 33.62 -9.48
CA ASN A 9 -4.48 33.16 -8.08
C ASN A 9 -3.64 31.88 -7.98
N PRO A 10 -2.54 31.86 -7.19
CA PRO A 10 -1.70 30.67 -7.02
C PRO A 10 -2.50 29.44 -6.54
N VAL A 11 -3.57 29.65 -5.77
CA VAL A 11 -4.47 28.56 -5.32
C VAL A 11 -5.22 27.92 -6.49
N PHE A 12 -5.72 28.73 -7.44
CA PHE A 12 -6.43 28.22 -8.62
C PHE A 12 -5.49 27.52 -9.61
N HIS A 13 -4.24 27.99 -9.68
CA HIS A 13 -3.20 27.35 -10.48
C HIS A 13 -2.87 25.95 -9.93
N GLU A 14 -2.73 25.81 -8.61
CA GLU A 14 -2.49 24.51 -7.98
C GLU A 14 -3.69 23.57 -8.16
N LEU A 15 -4.92 24.08 -8.00
CA LEU A 15 -6.13 23.30 -8.25
C LEU A 15 -6.22 22.80 -9.71
N LYS A 16 -5.89 23.65 -10.69
CA LYS A 16 -5.81 23.22 -12.10
C LYS A 16 -4.74 22.17 -12.33
N LYS A 17 -3.58 22.32 -11.71
CA LYS A 17 -2.47 21.38 -11.82
C LYS A 17 -2.88 20.01 -11.26
N GLN A 18 -3.42 20.00 -10.04
CA GLN A 18 -3.90 18.79 -9.36
C GLN A 18 -5.03 18.11 -10.14
N ALA A 19 -6.04 18.88 -10.59
CA ALA A 19 -7.11 18.35 -11.42
C ALA A 19 -6.59 17.80 -12.76
N SER A 20 -5.63 18.47 -13.40
CA SER A 20 -5.05 17.98 -14.66
C SER A 20 -4.26 16.70 -14.48
N PHE A 21 -3.53 16.54 -13.37
CA PHE A 21 -2.80 15.32 -13.07
C PHE A 21 -3.78 14.16 -12.88
N PHE A 22 -4.81 14.35 -12.07
CA PHE A 22 -5.84 13.34 -11.84
C PHE A 22 -6.58 12.94 -13.12
N ILE A 23 -6.99 13.92 -13.94
CA ILE A 23 -7.67 13.66 -15.21
C ILE A 23 -6.73 12.92 -16.18
N LYS A 24 -5.47 13.35 -16.30
CA LYS A 24 -4.48 12.67 -17.15
C LYS A 24 -4.24 11.24 -16.69
N GLU A 25 -4.06 11.03 -15.39
CA GLU A 25 -3.86 9.71 -14.80
C GLU A 25 -5.05 8.79 -15.08
N LYS A 26 -6.28 9.29 -14.86
CA LYS A 26 -7.51 8.53 -15.15
C LYS A 26 -7.65 8.23 -16.63
N ILE A 27 -7.40 9.19 -17.52
CA ILE A 27 -7.48 8.97 -18.97
C ILE A 27 -6.42 7.97 -19.44
N ILE A 28 -5.19 8.04 -18.94
CA ILE A 28 -4.12 7.09 -19.30
C ILE A 28 -4.49 5.68 -18.83
N LYS A 29 -4.98 5.52 -17.60
CA LYS A 29 -5.45 4.23 -17.07
C LYS A 29 -6.60 3.67 -17.91
N THR A 30 -7.63 4.49 -18.19
CA THR A 30 -8.78 4.09 -19.01
C THR A 30 -8.37 3.75 -20.45
N ALA A 31 -7.46 4.52 -21.05
CA ALA A 31 -6.95 4.26 -22.39
C ALA A 31 -6.14 2.96 -22.43
N ARG A 32 -5.27 2.69 -21.46
CA ARG A 32 -4.54 1.41 -21.37
C ARG A 32 -5.51 0.24 -21.25
N LEU A 33 -6.51 0.33 -20.39
CA LEU A 33 -7.53 -0.72 -20.24
C LEU A 33 -8.35 -0.95 -21.52
N ALA A 34 -8.65 0.11 -22.28
CA ALA A 34 -9.48 0.03 -23.48
C ALA A 34 -8.70 -0.35 -24.76
N VAL A 35 -7.39 -0.07 -24.81
CA VAL A 35 -6.56 -0.17 -26.03
C VAL A 35 -5.54 -1.30 -25.95
N THR A 36 -5.18 -1.75 -24.75
CA THR A 36 -4.19 -2.81 -24.53
C THR A 36 -4.82 -3.95 -23.73
N ASP A 37 -4.30 -5.18 -23.87
CA ASP A 37 -4.77 -6.36 -23.10
C ASP A 37 -4.35 -6.31 -21.61
N VAL A 38 -4.21 -5.12 -21.04
CA VAL A 38 -3.84 -4.88 -19.64
C VAL A 38 -5.11 -5.02 -18.79
N THR A 39 -5.06 -5.82 -17.74
CA THR A 39 -6.22 -6.02 -16.86
C THR A 39 -6.26 -5.00 -15.72
N VAL A 40 -7.41 -4.90 -15.05
CA VAL A 40 -7.60 -3.96 -13.92
C VAL A 40 -6.64 -4.29 -12.77
N GLU A 41 -6.38 -5.57 -12.54
CA GLU A 41 -5.52 -6.08 -11.47
C GLU A 41 -4.04 -5.81 -11.77
N GLU A 42 -3.67 -5.83 -13.05
CA GLU A 42 -2.34 -5.45 -13.53
C GLU A 42 -2.08 -3.96 -13.23
N LEU A 43 -3.00 -3.08 -13.63
CA LEU A 43 -2.92 -1.64 -13.31
C LEU A 43 -2.93 -1.38 -11.80
N LEU A 44 -3.72 -2.13 -11.05
CA LEU A 44 -3.80 -2.00 -9.60
C LEU A 44 -2.48 -2.42 -8.93
N THR A 45 -1.83 -3.45 -9.44
CA THR A 45 -0.52 -3.89 -8.96
C THR A 45 0.55 -2.84 -9.29
N GLU A 46 0.52 -2.25 -10.48
CA GLU A 46 1.42 -1.14 -10.84
C GLU A 46 1.23 0.07 -9.92
N GLU A 47 -0.02 0.39 -9.56
CA GLU A 47 -0.37 1.50 -8.68
C GLU A 47 0.05 1.25 -7.23
N VAL A 48 -0.26 0.07 -6.68
CA VAL A 48 0.11 -0.32 -5.31
C VAL A 48 1.62 -0.34 -5.13
N THR A 49 2.36 -0.74 -6.16
CA THR A 49 3.83 -0.83 -6.12
C THR A 49 4.53 0.49 -6.49
N ALA A 50 3.78 1.51 -6.90
CA ALA A 50 4.34 2.82 -7.20
C ALA A 50 4.74 3.57 -5.92
N SER A 51 5.81 4.36 -5.99
CA SER A 51 6.23 5.28 -4.92
C SER A 51 5.32 6.48 -4.70
N THR A 52 4.42 6.74 -5.64
CA THR A 52 3.46 7.86 -5.57
C THR A 52 2.41 7.66 -4.47
N HIS A 53 2.23 6.43 -3.99
CA HIS A 53 1.24 6.11 -2.97
C HIS A 53 1.94 5.71 -1.67
N SER A 54 1.95 6.60 -0.66
CA SER A 54 2.58 6.32 0.65
C SER A 54 1.90 5.19 1.45
N PHE A 55 0.72 4.72 1.03
CA PHE A 55 -0.10 3.75 1.76
C PHE A 55 -0.66 2.69 0.82
N ILE A 56 -0.50 1.41 1.14
CA ILE A 56 -1.18 0.36 0.38
C ILE A 56 -2.55 0.12 1.01
N ASP A 57 -3.62 0.37 0.26
CA ASP A 57 -4.98 0.05 0.71
C ASP A 57 -5.18 -1.48 0.83
N ALA A 58 -5.66 -1.91 2.00
CA ALA A 58 -5.98 -3.31 2.30
C ALA A 58 -6.99 -3.91 1.31
N ARG A 59 -7.90 -3.08 0.78
CA ARG A 59 -8.83 -3.51 -0.27
C ARG A 59 -8.08 -3.87 -1.54
N SER A 60 -7.14 -3.03 -1.98
CA SER A 60 -6.32 -3.26 -3.17
C SER A 60 -5.47 -4.52 -3.03
N MET A 61 -4.84 -4.73 -1.87
CA MET A 61 -4.09 -5.97 -1.59
C MET A 61 -4.99 -7.20 -1.72
N THR A 62 -6.21 -7.12 -1.18
CA THR A 62 -7.18 -8.23 -1.25
C THR A 62 -7.57 -8.54 -2.69
N VAL A 63 -7.79 -7.52 -3.52
CA VAL A 63 -8.13 -7.70 -4.95
C VAL A 63 -6.97 -8.36 -5.69
N ILE A 64 -5.74 -7.88 -5.52
CA ILE A 64 -4.54 -8.46 -6.15
C ILE A 64 -4.34 -9.90 -5.69
N THR A 65 -4.46 -10.18 -4.39
CA THR A 65 -4.33 -11.53 -3.83
C THR A 65 -5.37 -12.48 -4.41
N LYS A 66 -6.63 -12.06 -4.53
CA LYS A 66 -7.67 -12.88 -5.17
C LYS A 66 -7.35 -13.17 -6.64
N ALA A 67 -6.91 -12.16 -7.38
CA ALA A 67 -6.51 -12.30 -8.77
C ALA A 67 -5.32 -13.24 -8.95
N SER A 68 -4.39 -13.27 -8.00
CA SER A 68 -3.18 -14.09 -8.07
C SER A 68 -3.45 -15.60 -8.08
N PHE A 69 -4.68 -16.05 -7.80
CA PHE A 69 -5.05 -17.47 -7.95
C PHE A 69 -5.33 -17.88 -9.39
N GLU A 70 -5.56 -16.92 -10.30
CA GLU A 70 -5.70 -17.18 -11.73
C GLU A 70 -4.32 -17.19 -12.40
N VAL A 71 -4.05 -18.20 -13.24
CA VAL A 71 -2.71 -18.47 -13.80
C VAL A 71 -2.16 -17.29 -14.59
N ASP A 72 -2.95 -16.72 -15.50
CA ASP A 72 -2.52 -15.61 -16.35
C ASP A 72 -2.27 -14.34 -15.53
N GLN A 73 -3.13 -14.06 -14.56
CA GLN A 73 -3.00 -12.91 -13.67
C GLN A 73 -1.80 -13.04 -12.75
N PHE A 74 -1.55 -14.24 -12.24
CA PHE A 74 -0.39 -14.55 -11.42
C PHE A 74 0.90 -14.19 -12.14
N GLN A 75 1.07 -14.63 -13.39
CA GLN A 75 2.26 -14.34 -14.19
C GLN A 75 2.45 -12.84 -14.42
N ARG A 76 1.36 -12.09 -14.65
CA ARG A 76 1.40 -10.62 -14.78
C ARG A 76 1.82 -9.92 -13.49
N ILE A 77 1.23 -10.31 -12.35
CA ILE A 77 1.56 -9.78 -11.03
C ILE A 77 3.03 -10.05 -10.69
N VAL A 78 3.50 -11.28 -10.90
CA VAL A 78 4.90 -11.67 -10.68
C VAL A 78 5.83 -10.81 -11.53
N LYS A 79 5.52 -10.63 -12.82
CA LYS A 79 6.31 -9.79 -13.73
C LYS A 79 6.43 -8.35 -13.22
N ILE A 80 5.33 -7.73 -12.79
CA ILE A 80 5.37 -6.35 -12.25
C ILE A 80 6.24 -6.28 -11.00
N LEU A 81 6.05 -7.21 -10.05
CA LEU A 81 6.83 -7.21 -8.81
C LEU A 81 8.32 -7.39 -9.08
N ARG A 82 8.70 -8.32 -9.96
CA ARG A 82 10.11 -8.53 -10.37
C ARG A 82 10.71 -7.27 -11.01
N GLN A 83 9.99 -6.65 -11.95
CA GLN A 83 10.44 -5.41 -12.60
C GLN A 83 10.67 -4.30 -11.58
N ARG A 84 9.77 -4.16 -10.59
CA ARG A 84 9.92 -3.19 -9.50
C ARG A 84 11.13 -3.50 -8.62
N MET A 85 11.33 -4.77 -8.25
CA MET A 85 12.47 -5.21 -7.45
C MET A 85 13.82 -4.95 -8.13
N ALA A 86 13.89 -5.16 -9.44
CA ALA A 86 15.09 -4.87 -10.23
C ALA A 86 15.42 -3.37 -10.31
N MET A 87 14.46 -2.49 -10.00
CA MET A 87 14.59 -1.03 -10.08
C MET A 87 14.66 -0.37 -8.70
N PHE A 88 14.99 -1.10 -7.63
CA PHE A 88 15.11 -0.52 -6.30
C PHE A 88 16.17 0.61 -6.27
N ASP A 89 15.69 1.84 -6.13
CA ASP A 89 16.50 3.04 -5.94
C ASP A 89 16.47 3.46 -4.47
N ARG A 90 17.64 3.74 -3.89
CA ARG A 90 17.81 4.22 -2.51
C ARG A 90 16.98 5.46 -2.21
N ARG A 91 16.73 6.31 -3.22
CA ARG A 91 15.90 7.52 -3.10
C ARG A 91 14.40 7.20 -3.07
N GLU A 92 14.00 6.07 -3.64
CA GLU A 92 12.60 5.65 -3.80
C GLU A 92 12.21 4.56 -2.77
N TRP A 93 12.49 4.83 -1.48
CA TRP A 93 12.23 3.87 -0.40
C TRP A 93 10.75 3.44 -0.30
N ARG A 94 9.81 4.32 -0.66
CA ARG A 94 8.36 4.04 -0.65
C ARG A 94 7.98 2.96 -1.65
N GLY A 95 8.52 3.03 -2.87
CA GLY A 95 8.27 2.01 -3.91
C GLY A 95 8.82 0.65 -3.49
N THR A 96 10.01 0.63 -2.89
CA THR A 96 10.63 -0.58 -2.33
C THR A 96 9.78 -1.16 -1.20
N TYR A 97 9.42 -0.34 -0.22
CA TYR A 97 8.56 -0.73 0.90
C TYR A 97 7.23 -1.32 0.42
N ASN A 98 6.57 -0.64 -0.53
CA ASN A 98 5.29 -1.07 -1.06
C ASN A 98 5.39 -2.41 -1.80
N THR A 99 6.41 -2.56 -2.64
CA THR A 99 6.66 -3.80 -3.40
C THR A 99 6.91 -4.98 -2.45
N LEU A 100 7.76 -4.80 -1.45
CA LEU A 100 8.06 -5.83 -0.44
C LEU A 100 6.84 -6.14 0.45
N THR A 101 6.04 -5.14 0.77
CA THR A 101 4.79 -5.32 1.54
C THR A 101 3.78 -6.14 0.75
N MET A 102 3.63 -5.87 -0.55
CA MET A 102 2.77 -6.65 -1.42
C MET A 102 3.27 -8.09 -1.55
N LEU A 103 4.57 -8.30 -1.73
CA LEU A 103 5.18 -9.63 -1.79
C LEU A 103 4.98 -10.41 -0.48
N ASN A 104 5.24 -9.79 0.67
CA ASN A 104 4.98 -10.39 1.98
C ASN A 104 3.52 -10.85 2.11
N HIS A 105 2.59 -10.00 1.68
CA HIS A 105 1.18 -10.33 1.74
C HIS A 105 0.80 -11.50 0.82
N LEU A 106 1.35 -11.56 -0.40
CA LEU A 106 1.15 -12.69 -1.32
C LEU A 106 1.76 -13.99 -0.79
N LEU A 107 2.92 -13.94 -0.14
CA LEU A 107 3.52 -15.12 0.49
C LEU A 107 2.60 -15.69 1.58
N VAL A 108 1.99 -14.83 2.39
CA VAL A 108 1.14 -15.27 3.50
C VAL A 108 -0.29 -15.65 3.05
N ASN A 109 -0.85 -14.98 2.04
CA ASN A 109 -2.27 -15.09 1.66
C ASN A 109 -2.53 -15.63 0.24
N GLY A 110 -1.59 -15.45 -0.70
CA GLY A 110 -1.75 -15.78 -2.13
C GLY A 110 -1.47 -17.26 -2.45
N PRO A 111 -1.27 -17.67 -3.71
CA PRO A 111 -0.99 -19.06 -4.05
C PRO A 111 0.37 -19.53 -3.52
N LEU A 112 0.53 -20.83 -3.30
CA LEU A 112 1.81 -21.42 -2.82
C LEU A 112 2.95 -21.21 -3.83
N SER A 113 2.62 -21.08 -5.12
CA SER A 113 3.57 -20.86 -6.20
C SER A 113 4.41 -19.59 -6.00
N VAL A 114 3.92 -18.58 -5.25
CA VAL A 114 4.69 -17.36 -4.92
C VAL A 114 6.04 -17.72 -4.29
N PHE A 115 6.06 -18.71 -3.39
CA PHE A 115 7.30 -19.11 -2.71
C PHE A 115 8.38 -19.58 -3.68
N ASN A 116 8.00 -20.34 -4.71
CA ASN A 116 8.94 -20.86 -5.70
C ASN A 116 9.34 -19.81 -6.73
N GLU A 117 8.39 -18.95 -7.14
CA GLU A 117 8.67 -17.90 -8.13
C GLU A 117 9.71 -16.88 -7.62
N PHE A 118 9.67 -16.51 -6.34
CA PHE A 118 10.53 -15.44 -5.81
C PHE A 118 11.87 -15.93 -5.21
N GLN A 119 12.28 -17.17 -5.48
CA GLN A 119 13.55 -17.71 -4.94
C GLN A 119 14.79 -17.02 -5.51
N HIS A 120 14.72 -16.54 -6.76
CA HIS A 120 15.85 -15.91 -7.44
C HIS A 120 16.07 -14.45 -6.99
N GLU A 121 15.05 -13.82 -6.42
CA GLU A 121 15.06 -12.43 -5.99
C GLU A 121 15.53 -12.26 -4.54
N ARG A 122 15.95 -13.34 -3.87
CA ARG A 122 16.45 -13.31 -2.48
C ARG A 122 17.65 -12.38 -2.31
N GLU A 123 18.58 -12.39 -3.25
CA GLU A 123 19.76 -11.51 -3.23
C GLU A 123 19.35 -10.03 -3.25
N LEU A 124 18.36 -9.66 -4.07
CA LEU A 124 17.82 -8.30 -4.11
C LEU A 124 17.15 -7.90 -2.79
N ILE A 125 16.51 -8.85 -2.10
CA ILE A 125 15.86 -8.61 -0.80
C ILE A 125 16.92 -8.44 0.29
N GLU A 126 17.98 -9.24 0.29
CA GLU A 126 19.13 -9.08 1.20
C GLU A 126 19.82 -7.72 0.99
N ASP A 127 20.02 -7.31 -0.25
CA ASP A 127 20.57 -5.99 -0.58
C ASP A 127 19.68 -4.87 -0.05
N ALA A 128 18.35 -5.02 -0.11
CA ALA A 128 17.41 -4.05 0.44
C ALA A 128 17.51 -3.93 1.99
N ILE A 129 17.91 -5.00 2.69
CA ILE A 129 18.15 -4.97 4.14
C ILE A 129 19.44 -4.20 4.47
N ASN A 130 20.48 -4.42 3.67
CA ASN A 130 21.81 -3.83 3.90
C ASN A 130 21.94 -2.40 3.37
N THR A 131 20.94 -1.93 2.62
CA THR A 131 20.91 -0.59 2.04
C THR A 131 20.47 0.47 3.04
N GLU A 132 21.16 1.61 3.04
CA GLU A 132 20.73 2.82 3.73
C GLU A 132 19.67 3.56 2.92
N TRP A 133 18.51 3.82 3.53
CA TRP A 133 17.37 4.49 2.90
C TRP A 133 17.19 5.87 3.52
N ILE A 134 17.92 6.84 2.96
CA ILE A 134 17.92 8.22 3.46
C ILE A 134 17.02 9.06 2.54
N ASP A 135 16.03 9.72 3.13
CA ASP A 135 15.16 10.65 2.40
C ASP A 135 15.90 11.92 1.97
N GLU A 136 15.31 12.71 1.07
CA GLU A 136 15.87 13.99 0.62
C GLU A 136 16.13 14.98 1.78
N ARG A 137 15.41 14.79 2.88
CA ARG A 137 15.51 15.57 4.13
C ARG A 137 16.56 15.03 5.11
N GLY A 138 17.26 13.94 4.79
CA GLY A 138 18.30 13.33 5.62
C GLY A 138 17.81 12.38 6.72
N PHE A 139 16.54 11.98 6.70
CA PHE A 139 15.97 11.04 7.69
C PHE A 139 16.17 9.58 7.26
N ASP A 140 16.51 8.71 8.21
CA ASP A 140 16.54 7.25 7.99
C ASP A 140 15.09 6.72 7.89
N CYS A 141 14.64 6.52 6.66
CA CYS A 141 13.36 5.89 6.34
C CYS A 141 13.49 4.36 6.20
N GLY A 142 14.69 3.83 6.37
CA GLY A 142 15.05 2.45 6.06
C GLY A 142 14.58 1.44 7.09
N LEU A 143 14.22 1.87 8.29
CA LEU A 143 13.73 0.94 9.32
C LEU A 143 12.48 0.18 8.84
N LYS A 144 11.52 0.86 8.20
CA LYS A 144 10.30 0.24 7.66
C LYS A 144 10.63 -0.75 6.55
N VAL A 145 11.53 -0.38 5.62
CA VAL A 145 11.98 -1.23 4.52
C VAL A 145 12.70 -2.47 5.04
N ARG A 146 13.67 -2.30 5.94
CA ARG A 146 14.44 -3.41 6.55
C ARG A 146 13.54 -4.38 7.30
N ASN A 147 12.56 -3.87 8.04
CA ASN A 147 11.61 -4.70 8.78
C ASN A 147 10.75 -5.58 7.85
N VAL A 148 10.25 -5.04 6.74
CA VAL A 148 9.46 -5.84 5.78
C VAL A 148 10.36 -6.76 4.95
N ALA A 149 11.52 -6.29 4.51
CA ALA A 149 12.50 -7.08 3.76
C ALA A 149 12.95 -8.31 4.57
N GLY A 150 13.29 -8.13 5.85
CA GLY A 150 13.68 -9.22 6.74
C GLY A 150 12.58 -10.27 6.96
N LYS A 151 11.30 -9.84 7.02
CA LYS A 151 10.17 -10.78 7.09
C LYS A 151 10.04 -11.59 5.79
N VAL A 152 10.12 -10.93 4.64
CA VAL A 152 10.06 -11.59 3.33
C VAL A 152 11.22 -12.58 3.18
N LEU A 153 12.44 -12.17 3.50
CA LEU A 153 13.62 -13.03 3.40
C LEU A 153 13.47 -14.27 4.27
N ARG A 154 13.06 -14.11 5.53
CA ARG A 154 12.82 -15.23 6.45
C ARG A 154 11.76 -16.20 5.92
N LEU A 155 10.69 -15.70 5.29
CA LEU A 155 9.67 -16.53 4.66
C LEU A 155 10.21 -17.31 3.46
N LEU A 156 11.15 -16.76 2.69
CA LEU A 156 11.74 -17.43 1.53
C LEU A 156 12.86 -18.41 1.91
N GLU A 157 13.55 -18.18 3.03
CA GLU A 157 14.63 -19.02 3.56
C GLU A 157 14.14 -20.29 4.23
N ASP A 158 13.14 -20.17 5.10
CA ASP A 158 12.64 -21.28 5.91
C ASP A 158 11.25 -21.70 5.42
N GLY A 159 11.24 -22.78 4.62
CA GLY A 159 10.02 -23.37 4.11
C GLY A 159 9.09 -23.97 5.19
N MET A 160 9.60 -24.29 6.39
CA MET A 160 8.75 -24.70 7.52
C MET A 160 8.08 -23.48 8.14
N PHE A 161 8.87 -22.44 8.43
CA PHE A 161 8.35 -21.16 8.93
C PHE A 161 7.29 -20.58 7.99
N PHE A 162 7.51 -20.63 6.67
CA PHE A 162 6.54 -20.24 5.66
C PHE A 162 5.20 -20.99 5.81
N LYS A 163 5.24 -22.32 5.93
CA LYS A 163 4.03 -23.15 6.10
C LYS A 163 3.29 -22.81 7.39
N ASP A 164 4.04 -22.65 8.48
CA ASP A 164 3.47 -22.31 9.80
C ASP A 164 2.83 -20.93 9.81
N GLU A 165 3.45 -19.94 9.16
CA GLU A 165 2.91 -18.58 9.05
C GLU A 165 1.57 -18.56 8.30
N ARG A 166 1.51 -19.29 7.18
CA ARG A 166 0.28 -19.42 6.39
C ARG A 166 -0.82 -20.15 7.15
N GLU A 167 -0.48 -21.21 7.87
CA GLU A 167 -1.45 -21.96 8.67
C GLU A 167 -1.98 -21.12 9.83
N ARG A 168 -1.12 -20.35 10.50
CA ARG A 168 -1.54 -19.41 11.55
C ARG A 168 -2.48 -18.35 11.00
N ASN A 169 -2.15 -17.77 9.85
CA ASN A 169 -2.99 -16.77 9.20
C ASN A 169 -4.35 -17.35 8.78
N ARG A 170 -4.38 -18.58 8.24
CA ARG A 170 -5.63 -19.30 7.89
C ARG A 170 -6.51 -19.56 9.12
N LYS A 171 -5.92 -20.00 10.23
CA LYS A 171 -6.64 -20.20 11.50
C LYS A 171 -7.22 -18.88 12.00
N GLN A 172 -6.46 -17.80 11.92
CA GLN A 172 -6.92 -16.48 12.36
C GLN A 172 -8.03 -15.93 11.46
N SER A 173 -7.94 -16.12 10.14
CA SER A 173 -9.00 -15.69 9.22
C SER A 173 -10.30 -16.48 9.45
N ILE A 174 -10.20 -17.80 9.65
CA ILE A 174 -11.36 -18.65 9.97
C ILE A 174 -11.93 -18.29 11.35
N GLY A 175 -11.08 -18.06 12.34
CA GLY A 175 -11.50 -17.62 13.67
C GLY A 175 -12.28 -16.30 13.62
N ARG A 176 -11.82 -15.32 12.84
CA ARG A 176 -12.55 -14.05 12.62
C ARG A 176 -13.91 -14.25 11.94
N ILE A 177 -14.03 -15.20 11.02
CA ILE A 177 -15.30 -15.51 10.34
C ILE A 177 -16.28 -16.18 11.33
N ILE A 178 -15.80 -17.10 12.16
CA ILE A 178 -16.64 -17.87 13.10
C ILE A 178 -17.06 -17.00 14.30
N THR A 179 -16.18 -16.13 14.80
CA THR A 179 -16.44 -15.30 15.98
C THR A 179 -17.26 -14.04 15.67
N GLY A 180 -17.53 -13.73 14.40
CA GLY A 180 -18.26 -12.53 14.01
C GLY A 180 -17.41 -11.26 14.15
N PHE A 181 -17.71 -10.25 13.32
CA PHE A 181 -17.11 -8.91 13.38
C PHE A 181 -17.43 -8.26 14.74
N GLY A 182 -16.60 -8.50 15.76
CA GLY A 182 -16.79 -7.91 17.08
C GLY A 182 -16.16 -8.71 18.21
N ASN A 183 -14.84 -8.75 18.28
CA ASN A 183 -14.12 -8.90 19.55
C ASN A 183 -12.69 -8.42 19.39
N SER A 184 -12.46 -7.16 19.73
CA SER A 184 -11.12 -6.61 19.97
C SER A 184 -10.62 -7.12 21.32
N SER A 185 -10.19 -8.38 21.38
CA SER A 185 -9.23 -8.80 22.41
C SER A 185 -7.85 -8.69 21.78
N PHE A 186 -7.22 -7.54 21.98
CA PHE A 186 -5.78 -7.39 21.86
C PHE A 186 -5.15 -8.42 22.80
N VAL A 187 -4.74 -9.56 22.26
CA VAL A 187 -3.89 -10.51 22.98
C VAL A 187 -2.48 -9.95 22.85
N ASP A 188 -2.13 -9.15 23.85
CA ASP A 188 -0.77 -8.74 24.14
C ASP A 188 0.01 -10.02 24.49
N ILE A 189 0.81 -10.52 23.55
CA ILE A 189 1.78 -11.56 23.87
C ILE A 189 2.96 -10.83 24.52
N GLN A 190 2.84 -10.62 25.83
CA GLN A 190 3.99 -10.29 26.68
C GLN A 190 4.92 -11.50 26.70
N SER A 191 6.04 -11.42 25.99
CA SER A 191 7.19 -12.27 26.26
C SER A 191 7.97 -11.66 27.43
N GLU A 192 7.90 -12.32 28.58
CA GLU A 192 8.76 -12.07 29.73
C GLU A 192 10.22 -12.29 29.37
N THR A 193 11.03 -11.22 29.45
CA THR A 193 12.42 -11.32 29.91
C THR A 193 12.66 -10.18 30.88
N ASN A 194 12.74 -10.53 32.17
CA ASN A 194 13.14 -9.65 33.24
C ASN A 194 14.63 -9.29 33.11
N ASN A 195 14.93 -7.99 33.15
CA ASN A 195 15.99 -7.43 34.00
C ASN A 195 15.86 -5.90 34.04
N GLY A 196 15.63 -5.37 35.24
CA GLY A 196 15.49 -3.94 35.47
C GLY A 196 16.80 -3.18 35.49
N ARG A 197 16.75 -1.91 35.08
CA ARG A 197 17.11 -0.71 35.86
C ARG A 197 17.06 0.54 34.97
N ASP A 198 16.51 1.59 35.58
CA ASP A 198 16.54 3.02 35.25
C ASP A 198 17.36 3.49 34.04
N SER A 199 16.73 4.26 33.16
CA SER A 199 17.03 5.69 32.99
C SER A 199 16.22 6.31 31.87
N SER A 200 15.70 7.50 32.16
CA SER A 200 15.10 8.44 31.24
C SER A 200 15.99 8.73 30.03
N VAL A 201 15.55 8.35 28.83
CA VAL A 201 16.07 8.89 27.58
C VAL A 201 14.87 9.21 26.68
N LEU A 202 14.57 10.51 26.58
CA LEU A 202 13.87 11.08 25.45
C LEU A 202 14.53 10.59 24.16
N SER A 203 13.86 9.72 23.43
CA SER A 203 14.16 9.48 22.03
C SER A 203 13.11 10.21 21.23
N ASP A 204 13.48 11.40 20.75
CA ASP A 204 12.83 12.07 19.64
C ASP A 204 12.96 11.17 18.41
N HIS A 205 12.11 10.16 18.31
CA HIS A 205 11.95 9.38 17.09
C HIS A 205 11.06 10.21 16.16
N GLN A 206 11.68 11.16 15.47
CA GLN A 206 11.03 11.90 14.42
C GLN A 206 10.85 10.96 13.23
N THR A 207 9.74 10.22 13.25
CA THR A 207 9.29 9.34 12.18
C THR A 207 9.19 10.12 10.88
N CYS A 208 9.50 9.45 9.78
CA CYS A 208 9.35 9.93 8.41
C CYS A 208 7.89 10.26 8.01
N GLU A 209 6.93 10.03 8.90
CA GLU A 209 5.56 10.52 8.79
C GLU A 209 5.48 12.00 9.18
N ASN A 210 5.88 12.84 8.24
CA ASN A 210 5.39 14.20 8.16
C ASN A 210 4.80 14.45 6.77
N ASP A 211 4.00 13.49 6.29
CA ASP A 211 2.90 13.82 5.39
C ASP A 211 1.83 14.44 6.29
N ARG A 212 1.86 15.78 6.43
CA ARG A 212 0.71 16.50 6.97
C ARG A 212 -0.46 16.20 6.04
N ALA A 213 -1.30 15.26 6.44
CA ALA A 213 -2.71 15.31 6.12
C ALA A 213 -3.17 16.68 6.63
N VAL A 214 -3.32 17.63 5.71
CA VAL A 214 -4.17 18.77 5.97
C VAL A 214 -5.57 18.19 5.94
N ASP A 215 -6.08 17.90 7.13
CA ASP A 215 -7.50 17.69 7.38
C ASP A 215 -8.25 18.94 6.91
N ASP A 216 -8.70 18.93 5.65
CA ASP A 216 -9.80 19.76 5.19
C ASP A 216 -10.92 18.81 4.76
N HIS A 217 -11.65 18.34 5.76
CA HIS A 217 -13.01 17.85 5.60
C HIS A 217 -13.90 19.03 5.17
N PRO A 218 -14.53 19.04 3.99
CA PRO A 218 -15.77 19.76 3.84
C PRO A 218 -16.87 18.89 4.47
N PHE A 219 -17.29 19.33 5.65
CA PHE A 219 -18.62 19.16 6.22
C PHE A 219 -19.68 18.86 5.14
N VAL A 220 -20.24 17.64 5.18
CA VAL A 220 -21.48 17.29 4.47
C VAL A 220 -22.57 17.21 5.54
N GLU A 221 -23.28 18.32 5.74
CA GLU A 221 -24.64 18.29 6.25
C GLU A 221 -25.58 18.86 5.17
N ASP A 222 -26.79 18.29 5.14
CA ASP A 222 -28.00 18.69 4.40
C ASP A 222 -28.19 18.22 2.94
N GLU A 223 -28.32 16.90 2.76
CA GLU A 223 -29.28 16.34 1.78
C GLU A 223 -30.59 15.95 2.47
N HIS A 224 -31.43 16.93 2.79
CA HIS A 224 -32.87 16.72 2.99
C HIS A 224 -33.62 18.03 2.71
N ASN A 225 -33.70 18.46 1.44
CA ASN A 225 -34.84 19.27 0.96
C ASN A 225 -34.96 19.52 -0.55
N THR A 226 -34.05 19.04 -1.40
CA THR A 226 -34.13 19.33 -2.85
C THR A 226 -34.81 18.23 -3.67
N ALA A 227 -35.93 17.69 -3.16
CA ALA A 227 -36.79 16.78 -3.91
C ALA A 227 -38.30 17.09 -3.73
N LYS A 228 -38.64 18.38 -3.55
CA LYS A 228 -40.06 18.81 -3.44
C LYS A 228 -40.45 20.03 -4.28
N LEU A 229 -39.65 20.42 -5.29
CA LEU A 229 -39.96 21.59 -6.13
C LEU A 229 -40.06 21.32 -7.64
N LEU A 230 -40.35 20.08 -8.07
CA LEU A 230 -40.62 19.78 -9.49
C LEU A 230 -41.91 18.99 -9.75
N LEU A 231 -42.90 19.03 -8.85
CA LEU A 231 -44.21 18.37 -9.06
C LEU A 231 -45.43 19.24 -8.70
N SER A 232 -45.36 20.56 -8.90
CA SER A 232 -46.57 21.41 -8.88
C SER A 232 -46.51 22.48 -9.96
N SER A 233 -46.65 22.05 -11.21
CA SER A 233 -47.08 22.90 -12.32
C SER A 233 -47.81 22.02 -13.34
N SER A 234 -49.02 21.61 -12.95
CA SER A 234 -50.05 21.09 -13.86
C SER A 234 -51.39 21.31 -13.17
N THR A 235 -51.94 22.51 -13.40
CA THR A 235 -53.33 22.83 -13.77
C THR A 235 -53.46 24.34 -13.81
#